data_AF-A0A2U0S508-F1
#
_entry.id   AF-A0A2U0S508-F1
#
_cell.length_a   1.000
_cell.length_b   1.000
_cell.length_c   1.000
_cell.angle_alpha   90.00
_cell.angle_beta   90.00
_cell.angle_gamma   90.00
#
_symmetry.space_group_name_H-M   'P 1'
#
loop_
_entity.id
_entity.type
_entity.pdbx_description
1 polymer ?
#
loop_
_entity_poly.entity_id
_entity_poly.type
_entity_poly.pdbx_seq_one_letter_code
_entity_poly.pdbx_strand_id
1 'polypeptide(L)'
;MGNVPKNIRKLILPFAITGKDRFKPFTKDMEMAAVFYLAERGRKKGEGRVLKKPEENLAYISETCYPIWLIPWKGRTLIFDGLEFTNPAISYDELPDIKAFERDIQASSRSREGYTAAISQNASYFQNFAGKEGKTIHGLITNPNFTKDLMEYLQDASEIGKESTTKAILKPLLDESEVADSIGELSDLRKMLMDEIQALGGVMKLLSKQTKEQVKALQLEMKKTAKVYDQKLRKLKPKVMAKINKIQEKRNEEITRVVQRYDRKLRALHQQRIRAERALERHSSDIERIEADIKVARENNDEAGEFQLSSKLDKIKKKIPLLEKEIKEIDRELENVEDAKKIDVSKARAKPNDRLEEAMKCLHDIEAAKEARTRMEQQELESLEEMTTSIIKQIDTMIKTKETALNEVDSLGTAERRRKYALVYLSSYFVCYETDDGKRYVVYPPSRVGSMGIKTKLKGVFGAGKMKSF
;
A
#
# COMPACT_ATOMS: atom_id res chain seq x y z
N MET A 1 13.03 -14.41 36.69
CA MET A 1 13.59 -14.29 38.05
C MET A 1 15.09 -14.58 37.99
N GLY A 2 15.90 -13.52 37.93
CA GLY A 2 17.37 -13.66 37.97
C GLY A 2 17.80 -13.85 39.41
N ASN A 3 18.58 -14.90 39.68
CA ASN A 3 19.13 -15.19 41.00
C ASN A 3 20.05 -14.04 41.43
N VAL A 4 19.75 -13.41 42.57
CA VAL A 4 20.52 -12.29 43.13
C VAL A 4 21.89 -12.79 43.59
N PRO A 5 23.02 -12.25 43.09
CA PRO A 5 24.34 -12.74 43.45
C PRO A 5 24.74 -12.30 44.87
N LYS A 6 24.97 -13.27 45.77
CA LYS A 6 25.39 -13.11 47.18
C LYS A 6 26.66 -12.27 47.45
N ASN A 7 27.33 -11.71 46.43
CA ASN A 7 28.55 -10.91 46.59
C ASN A 7 28.57 -9.73 45.60
N ILE A 8 28.09 -8.56 46.05
CA ILE A 8 28.23 -7.28 45.35
C ILE A 8 29.65 -6.76 45.54
N ARG A 9 30.33 -6.44 44.43
CA ARG A 9 31.65 -5.80 44.50
C ARG A 9 31.49 -4.32 44.81
N LYS A 10 32.08 -3.83 45.91
CA LYS A 10 32.10 -2.40 46.25
C LYS A 10 33.39 -1.76 45.76
N LEU A 11 33.26 -0.77 44.89
CA LEU A 11 34.37 -0.07 44.25
C LEU A 11 34.31 1.41 44.60
N ILE A 12 35.46 2.06 44.69
CA ILE A 12 35.56 3.50 44.85
C ILE A 12 36.38 4.10 43.71
N LEU A 13 35.88 5.20 43.16
CA LEU A 13 36.57 5.98 42.15
C LEU A 13 37.29 7.15 42.81
N PRO A 14 38.52 7.49 42.40
CA PRO A 14 39.18 8.70 42.85
C PRO A 14 38.43 9.94 42.36
N PHE A 15 38.57 11.07 43.07
CA PHE A 15 38.01 12.34 42.61
C PHE A 15 38.74 12.83 41.36
N ALA A 16 40.07 12.74 41.34
CA ALA A 16 40.87 13.12 40.19
C ALA A 16 41.68 11.95 39.62
N ILE A 17 41.70 11.85 38.28
CA ILE A 17 42.59 10.94 37.55
C ILE A 17 43.64 11.76 36.79
N THR A 18 44.88 11.26 36.77
CA THR A 18 45.99 11.94 36.11
C THR A 18 45.89 11.74 34.59
N GLY A 19 45.90 12.83 33.83
CA GLY A 19 45.94 12.82 32.38
C GLY A 19 47.28 12.29 31.87
N LYS A 20 47.24 11.51 30.77
CA LYS A 20 48.43 10.87 30.17
C LYS A 20 49.53 11.85 29.76
N ASP A 21 49.19 13.12 29.57
CA ASP A 21 50.10 14.17 29.16
C ASP A 21 50.90 14.79 30.32
N ARG A 22 50.59 14.46 31.58
CA ARG A 22 51.29 15.01 32.74
C ARG A 22 52.65 14.36 32.97
N PHE A 23 53.64 15.22 33.21
CA PHE A 23 54.99 14.80 33.59
C PHE A 23 55.11 14.41 35.09
N LYS A 24 54.26 14.97 35.96
CA LYS A 24 54.23 14.65 37.41
C LYS A 24 52.86 14.11 37.84
N PRO A 25 52.82 13.08 38.71
CA PRO A 25 51.58 12.58 39.28
C PRO A 25 50.76 13.69 39.95
N PHE A 26 49.43 13.61 39.86
CA PHE A 26 48.54 14.49 40.63
C PHE A 26 48.30 13.87 42.01
N THR A 27 48.92 14.43 43.05
CA THR A 27 48.85 13.87 44.42
C THR A 27 47.59 14.32 45.15
N LYS A 28 47.26 13.66 46.26
CA LYS A 28 46.11 14.02 47.11
C LYS A 28 46.22 15.44 47.68
N ASP A 29 47.40 15.89 48.08
CA ASP A 29 47.61 17.26 48.57
C ASP A 29 47.37 18.29 47.46
N MET A 30 47.81 18.00 46.23
CA MET A 30 47.51 18.86 45.07
C MET A 30 46.02 18.90 44.77
N GLU A 31 45.32 17.78 44.91
CA GLU A 31 43.87 17.70 44.79
C GLU A 31 43.16 18.58 45.83
N MET A 32 43.50 18.41 47.11
CA MET A 32 42.90 19.16 48.20
C MET A 32 43.17 20.67 48.08
N ALA A 33 44.41 21.06 47.78
CA ALA A 33 44.77 22.46 47.55
C ALA A 33 44.02 23.08 46.36
N ALA A 34 43.87 22.32 45.26
CA ALA A 34 43.12 22.78 44.09
C ALA A 34 41.62 22.96 44.41
N VAL A 35 41.01 22.01 45.13
CA VAL A 35 39.61 22.11 45.54
C VAL A 35 39.42 23.29 46.51
N PHE A 36 40.32 23.47 47.47
CA PHE A 36 40.28 24.61 48.39
C PHE A 36 40.39 25.95 47.64
N TYR A 37 41.34 26.06 46.71
CA TYR A 37 41.46 27.24 45.85
C TYR A 37 40.16 27.53 45.07
N LEU A 38 39.56 26.49 44.49
CA LEU A 38 38.31 26.64 43.73
C LEU A 38 37.14 27.05 44.62
N ALA A 39 37.08 26.50 45.84
CA ALA A 39 36.09 26.86 46.85
C ALA A 39 36.23 28.33 47.25
N GLU A 40 37.42 28.80 47.59
CA GLU A 40 37.64 30.22 47.94
C GLU A 40 37.38 31.16 46.77
N ARG A 41 37.76 30.76 45.55
CA ARG A 41 37.46 31.54 44.33
C ARG A 41 35.95 31.64 44.06
N GLY A 42 35.19 30.60 44.39
CA GLY A 42 33.74 30.53 44.21
C GLY A 42 32.92 31.19 45.33
N ARG A 43 33.56 31.64 46.41
CA ARG A 43 32.94 32.32 47.55
C ARG A 43 32.57 33.77 47.18
N LYS A 44 31.37 34.22 47.54
CA LYS A 44 30.97 35.62 47.37
C LYS A 44 31.50 36.46 48.52
N LYS A 45 32.36 37.42 48.21
CA LYS A 45 33.03 38.30 49.19
C LYS A 45 32.23 39.56 49.55
N GLY A 46 30.91 39.54 49.34
CA GLY A 46 30.03 40.68 49.66
C GLY A 46 30.24 41.97 48.83
N GLU A 47 30.86 41.87 47.65
CA GLU A 47 31.21 43.04 46.83
C GLU A 47 30.01 43.68 46.10
N GLY A 48 29.92 45.01 46.15
CA GLY A 48 28.96 45.84 45.42
C GLY A 48 29.10 47.33 45.79
N ARG A 49 29.16 48.24 44.80
CA ARG A 49 29.31 49.69 45.05
C ARG A 49 28.01 50.39 45.50
N VAL A 50 26.84 49.76 45.38
CA VAL A 50 25.52 50.41 45.63
C VAL A 50 24.62 49.62 46.60
N LEU A 51 24.58 48.29 46.53
CA LEU A 51 23.99 47.43 47.56
C LEU A 51 25.01 46.37 47.99
N LYS A 52 25.32 46.34 49.30
CA LYS A 52 26.22 45.35 49.90
C LYS A 52 25.51 44.00 49.92
N LYS A 53 26.08 43.00 49.25
CA LYS A 53 25.57 41.62 49.31
C LYS A 53 26.10 40.94 50.58
N PRO A 54 25.37 39.99 51.18
CA PRO A 54 25.87 39.23 52.32
C PRO A 54 27.16 38.50 51.93
N GLU A 55 28.17 38.61 52.80
CA GLU A 55 29.43 37.89 52.64
C GLU A 55 29.22 36.42 53.01
N GLU A 56 29.71 35.53 52.15
CA GLU A 56 29.68 34.10 52.41
C GLU A 56 30.95 33.68 53.16
N ASN A 57 30.81 32.90 54.23
CA ASN A 57 31.90 32.19 54.88
C ASN A 57 32.00 30.76 54.34
N LEU A 58 33.22 30.23 54.20
CA LEU A 58 33.42 28.83 53.85
C LEU A 58 33.24 27.98 55.11
N ALA A 59 32.10 27.28 55.22
CA ALA A 59 31.78 26.48 56.40
C ALA A 59 32.57 25.15 56.40
N TYR A 60 32.53 24.41 55.28
CA TYR A 60 33.32 23.19 55.12
C TYR A 60 33.53 22.80 53.65
N ILE A 61 34.54 21.96 53.43
CA ILE A 61 34.77 21.20 52.20
C ILE A 61 34.80 19.72 52.59
N SER A 62 33.95 18.90 51.97
CA SER A 62 33.87 17.48 52.25
C SER A 62 34.00 16.67 50.97
N GLU A 63 34.90 15.68 50.95
CA GLU A 63 34.88 14.64 49.92
C GLU A 63 33.78 13.63 50.28
N THR A 64 32.88 13.40 49.34
CA THR A 64 31.77 12.47 49.46
C THR A 64 31.80 11.46 48.33
N CYS A 65 31.20 10.31 48.54
CA CYS A 65 31.16 9.23 47.57
C CYS A 65 29.71 8.93 47.16
N TYR A 66 29.40 9.23 45.92
CA TYR A 66 28.08 9.06 45.32
C TYR A 66 27.86 7.63 44.82
N PRO A 67 26.78 6.93 45.22
CA PRO A 67 26.55 5.54 44.85
C PRO A 67 26.00 5.40 43.42
N ILE A 68 26.60 4.50 42.65
CA ILE A 68 26.17 4.11 41.30
C ILE A 68 26.19 2.58 41.22
N TRP A 69 25.08 1.99 40.82
CA TRP A 69 24.98 0.57 40.58
C TRP A 69 25.34 0.23 39.14
N LEU A 70 26.16 -0.81 38.98
CA LEU A 70 26.49 -1.41 37.70
C LEU A 70 25.93 -2.83 37.65
N ILE A 71 24.98 -3.05 36.74
CA ILE A 71 24.16 -4.25 36.72
C ILE A 71 24.33 -4.96 35.37
N PRO A 72 24.77 -6.21 35.33
CA PRO A 72 24.79 -6.98 34.10
C PRO A 72 23.37 -7.34 33.64
N TRP A 73 23.02 -6.99 32.40
CA TRP A 73 21.73 -7.30 31.78
C TRP A 73 21.90 -7.56 30.28
N LYS A 74 21.50 -8.74 29.83
CA LYS A 74 21.51 -9.16 28.40
C LYS A 74 22.81 -8.89 27.63
N GLY A 75 23.95 -9.12 28.28
CA GLY A 75 25.26 -8.91 27.66
C GLY A 75 25.65 -7.43 27.52
N ARG A 76 25.00 -6.56 28.29
CA ARG A 76 25.33 -5.15 28.54
C ARG A 76 25.42 -4.90 30.04
N THR A 77 25.92 -3.71 30.41
CA THR A 77 25.90 -3.23 31.80
C THR A 77 24.98 -2.02 31.91
N LEU A 78 23.87 -2.17 32.63
CA LEU A 78 22.99 -1.06 33.01
C LEU A 78 23.65 -0.27 34.14
N ILE A 79 23.39 1.03 34.16
CA ILE A 79 23.88 1.96 35.16
C ILE A 79 22.68 2.53 35.89
N PHE A 80 22.64 2.38 37.21
CA PHE A 80 21.64 3.03 38.03
C PHE A 80 22.27 4.04 38.98
N ASP A 81 21.64 5.19 39.07
CA ASP A 81 21.84 6.20 40.08
C ASP A 81 21.37 5.67 41.44
N GLY A 82 22.29 5.45 42.37
CA GLY A 82 21.96 4.96 43.71
C GLY A 82 21.19 5.96 44.58
N LEU A 83 21.08 7.23 44.19
CA LEU A 83 20.30 8.25 44.91
C LEU A 83 19.02 8.67 44.17
N GLU A 84 18.68 7.99 43.07
CA GLU A 84 17.39 8.15 42.38
C GLU A 84 17.07 9.57 41.83
N PHE A 85 18.10 10.36 41.50
CA PHE A 85 17.90 11.63 40.79
C PHE A 85 17.56 11.45 39.31
N THR A 86 17.82 10.27 38.74
CA THR A 86 17.49 9.93 37.35
C THR A 86 16.41 8.85 37.26
N ASN A 87 15.23 9.21 36.74
CA ASN A 87 14.10 8.30 36.55
C ASN A 87 13.51 8.47 35.15
N PRO A 88 14.19 7.97 34.10
CA PRO A 88 13.73 8.13 32.73
C PRO A 88 12.41 7.37 32.51
N ALA A 89 11.48 8.03 31.81
CA ALA A 89 10.29 7.40 31.26
C ALA A 89 10.59 6.86 29.85
N ILE A 90 10.47 5.54 29.69
CA ILE A 90 10.57 4.88 28.38
C ILE A 90 9.16 4.87 27.79
N SER A 91 8.95 5.63 26.72
CA SER A 91 7.66 5.69 26.03
C SER A 91 7.56 4.63 24.94
N TYR A 92 6.38 4.04 24.79
CA TYR A 92 6.06 3.09 23.73
C TYR A 92 4.60 3.28 23.28
N ASP A 93 4.31 2.91 22.02
CA ASP A 93 2.96 3.03 21.47
C ASP A 93 2.06 1.88 21.93
N GLU A 94 0.82 2.13 22.34
CA GLU A 94 -0.13 1.10 22.79
C GLU A 94 -0.88 0.49 21.60
N LEU A 95 -1.03 -0.84 21.58
CA LEU A 95 -1.74 -1.50 20.48
C LEU A 95 -3.27 -1.40 20.63
N PRO A 96 -4.02 -1.33 19.51
CA PRO A 96 -5.47 -1.56 19.55
C PRO A 96 -5.77 -2.99 20.02
N ASP A 97 -7.00 -3.24 20.46
CA ASP A 97 -7.39 -4.55 21.01
C ASP A 97 -7.29 -5.66 19.95
N ILE A 98 -6.17 -6.38 19.98
CA ILE A 98 -5.89 -7.50 19.06
C ILE A 98 -6.94 -8.61 19.23
N LYS A 99 -7.35 -8.91 20.46
CA LYS A 99 -8.27 -10.03 20.74
C LYS A 99 -9.68 -9.71 20.27
N ALA A 100 -10.09 -8.45 20.26
CA ALA A 100 -11.35 -8.04 19.63
C ALA A 100 -11.32 -8.29 18.12
N PHE A 101 -10.26 -7.86 17.44
CA PHE A 101 -10.09 -8.09 16.01
C PHE A 101 -10.05 -9.59 15.66
N GLU A 102 -9.28 -10.40 16.40
CA GLU A 102 -9.22 -11.85 16.16
C GLU A 102 -10.60 -12.52 16.29
N ARG A 103 -11.37 -12.16 17.32
CA ARG A 103 -12.72 -12.69 17.52
C ARG A 103 -13.66 -12.31 16.39
N ASP A 104 -13.59 -11.07 15.92
CA ASP A 104 -14.43 -10.58 14.82
C ASP A 104 -14.12 -11.33 13.51
N ILE A 105 -12.84 -11.46 13.16
CA ILE A 105 -12.39 -12.23 11.99
C ILE A 105 -12.79 -13.72 12.07
N GLN A 106 -12.69 -14.34 13.25
CA GLN A 106 -13.09 -15.74 13.43
C GLN A 106 -14.61 -15.95 13.43
N ALA A 107 -15.37 -15.03 14.01
CA ALA A 107 -16.83 -15.13 14.05
C ALA A 107 -17.44 -14.93 12.65
N SER A 108 -16.91 -13.96 11.91
CA SER A 108 -17.37 -13.59 10.57
C SER A 108 -16.99 -14.59 9.48
N SER A 109 -15.94 -15.39 9.68
CA SER A 109 -15.43 -16.32 8.65
C SER A 109 -16.36 -17.50 8.31
N ARG A 110 -17.48 -17.66 9.01
CA ARG A 110 -18.50 -18.68 8.73
C ARG A 110 -19.27 -18.45 7.44
N SER A 111 -19.31 -17.21 6.95
CA SER A 111 -20.02 -16.83 5.73
C SER A 111 -19.19 -15.84 4.93
N ARG A 112 -19.31 -15.89 3.60
CA ARG A 112 -18.62 -14.98 2.67
C ARG A 112 -19.00 -13.52 2.94
N GLU A 113 -20.30 -13.23 3.02
CA GLU A 113 -20.82 -11.88 3.22
C GLU A 113 -20.39 -11.31 4.58
N GLY A 114 -20.46 -12.15 5.63
CA GLY A 114 -20.00 -11.78 6.96
C GLY A 114 -18.50 -11.45 6.98
N TYR A 115 -17.68 -12.28 6.34
CA TYR A 115 -16.24 -12.06 6.28
C TYR A 115 -15.88 -10.78 5.50
N THR A 116 -16.48 -10.57 4.32
CA THR A 116 -16.26 -9.34 3.53
C THR A 116 -16.67 -8.10 4.31
N ALA A 117 -17.80 -8.14 5.03
CA ALA A 117 -18.23 -7.04 5.88
C ALA A 117 -17.26 -6.77 7.02
N ALA A 118 -16.78 -7.81 7.72
CA ALA A 118 -15.81 -7.65 8.82
C ALA A 118 -14.48 -7.07 8.33
N ILE A 119 -13.96 -7.55 7.19
CA ILE A 119 -12.73 -7.00 6.60
C ILE A 119 -12.89 -5.52 6.23
N SER A 120 -14.04 -5.16 5.65
CA SER A 120 -14.33 -3.77 5.31
C SER A 120 -14.46 -2.87 6.54
N GLN A 121 -15.15 -3.34 7.59
CA GLN A 121 -15.30 -2.60 8.85
C GLN A 121 -13.97 -2.38 9.56
N ASN A 122 -13.05 -3.35 9.47
CA ASN A 122 -11.73 -3.26 10.09
C ASN A 122 -10.64 -2.72 9.15
N ALA A 123 -11.00 -2.09 8.03
CA ALA A 123 -10.04 -1.64 7.02
C ALA A 123 -8.98 -0.66 7.56
N SER A 124 -9.28 0.08 8.63
CA SER A 124 -8.37 1.03 9.29
C SER A 124 -8.01 0.63 10.74
N TYR A 125 -8.33 -0.58 11.18
CA TYR A 125 -8.22 -0.99 12.58
C TYR A 125 -6.80 -0.88 13.15
N PHE A 126 -5.79 -1.16 12.31
CA PHE A 126 -4.37 -1.08 12.68
C PHE A 126 -3.66 0.14 12.08
N GLN A 127 -4.41 1.12 11.57
CA GLN A 127 -3.83 2.31 10.94
C GLN A 127 -3.09 3.19 11.95
N ASN A 128 -3.58 3.24 13.19
CA ASN A 128 -3.00 4.02 14.28
C ASN A 128 -2.90 3.19 15.55
N PHE A 129 -1.92 3.52 16.39
CA PHE A 129 -1.85 3.02 17.76
C PHE A 129 -2.99 3.59 18.61
N ALA A 130 -3.41 2.85 19.64
CA ALA A 130 -4.49 3.25 20.54
C ALA A 130 -4.07 4.44 21.44
N GLY A 131 -2.77 4.55 21.71
CA GLY A 131 -2.22 5.58 22.56
C GLY A 131 -0.71 5.50 22.66
N LYS A 132 -0.17 6.23 23.63
CA LYS A 132 1.21 6.12 24.06
C LYS A 132 1.23 5.93 25.56
N GLU A 133 1.98 4.94 26.01
CA GLU A 133 2.26 4.72 27.41
C GLU A 133 3.73 5.05 27.71
N GLY A 134 4.03 5.20 28.99
CA GLY A 134 5.38 5.44 29.49
C GLY A 134 5.64 4.61 30.72
N LYS A 135 6.76 3.88 30.74
CA LYS A 135 7.23 3.17 31.93
C LYS A 135 8.45 3.89 32.49
N THR A 136 8.31 4.41 33.70
CA THR A 136 9.42 5.01 34.45
C THR A 136 10.27 3.88 35.02
N ILE A 137 11.58 3.91 34.76
CA ILE A 137 12.52 2.97 35.37
C ILE A 137 13.35 3.72 36.40
N HIS A 138 13.12 3.41 37.68
CA HIS A 138 13.73 4.11 38.79
C HIS A 138 15.25 3.93 38.82
N GLY A 139 15.97 5.05 38.97
CA GLY A 139 17.42 5.12 39.00
C GLY A 139 18.12 4.94 37.66
N LEU A 140 17.46 4.56 36.57
CA LEU A 140 18.17 4.20 35.33
C LEU A 140 18.86 5.42 34.70
N ILE A 141 20.15 5.29 34.38
CA ILE A 141 20.91 6.31 33.65
C ILE A 141 21.01 5.93 32.16
N THR A 142 20.44 6.76 31.29
CA THR A 142 20.44 6.54 29.83
C THR A 142 21.33 7.51 29.06
N ASN A 143 21.93 8.50 29.72
CA ASN A 143 22.76 9.50 29.06
C ASN A 143 24.07 8.86 28.51
N PRO A 144 24.26 8.83 27.17
CA PRO A 144 25.39 8.12 26.56
C PRO A 144 26.75 8.78 26.87
N ASN A 145 26.79 10.11 27.03
CA ASN A 145 28.02 10.83 27.34
C ASN A 145 28.50 10.50 28.76
N PHE A 146 27.58 10.54 29.73
CA PHE A 146 27.90 10.15 31.11
C PHE A 146 28.37 8.70 31.18
N THR A 147 27.64 7.83 30.52
CA THR A 147 27.89 6.40 30.46
C THR A 147 29.29 6.09 29.93
N LYS A 148 29.70 6.74 28.83
CA LYS A 148 31.04 6.61 28.27
C LYS A 148 32.12 7.13 29.22
N ASP A 149 31.93 8.33 29.76
CA ASP A 149 32.89 8.95 30.69
C ASP A 149 33.07 8.08 31.96
N LEU A 150 31.98 7.51 32.49
CA LEU A 150 32.02 6.64 33.66
C LEU A 150 32.83 5.38 33.36
N MET A 151 32.61 4.73 32.21
CA MET A 151 33.35 3.52 31.83
C MET A 151 34.85 3.79 31.65
N GLU A 152 35.24 4.96 31.12
CA GLU A 152 36.65 5.37 31.11
C GLU A 152 37.23 5.52 32.53
N TYR A 153 36.46 6.11 33.45
CA TYR A 153 36.88 6.29 34.85
C TYR A 153 36.99 4.97 35.62
N LEU A 154 36.16 3.98 35.30
CA LEU A 154 36.14 2.68 35.99
C LEU A 154 37.47 1.93 35.94
N GLN A 155 38.37 2.27 35.02
CA GLN A 155 39.71 1.69 34.93
C GLN A 155 40.57 2.02 36.16
N ASP A 156 40.33 3.17 36.81
CA ASP A 156 41.06 3.66 37.97
C ASP A 156 40.35 3.34 39.30
N ALA A 157 39.32 2.48 39.28
CA ALA A 157 38.57 2.11 40.48
C ALA A 157 39.35 1.14 41.38
N SER A 158 39.32 1.38 42.69
CA SER A 158 39.88 0.47 43.71
C SER A 158 38.79 -0.23 44.52
N GLU A 159 39.09 -1.38 45.11
CA GLU A 159 38.15 -2.07 46.00
C GLU A 159 38.09 -1.38 47.36
N ILE A 160 36.89 -1.28 47.92
CA ILE A 160 36.70 -0.77 49.28
C ILE A 160 37.13 -1.88 50.25
N GLY A 161 38.36 -1.81 50.76
CA GLY A 161 38.97 -2.82 51.64
C GLY A 161 39.63 -2.23 52.90
N LYS A 162 39.07 -2.59 54.06
CA LYS A 162 39.53 -2.51 55.48
C LYS A 162 40.17 -1.25 56.06
N GLU A 163 40.75 -0.36 55.28
CA GLU A 163 41.30 0.90 55.79
C GLU A 163 40.20 1.97 55.85
N SER A 164 40.18 2.73 56.94
CA SER A 164 39.20 3.80 57.16
C SER A 164 39.36 4.87 56.09
N THR A 165 38.42 4.93 55.14
CA THR A 165 38.37 6.06 54.21
C THR A 165 37.90 7.29 54.99
N THR A 166 38.64 8.39 54.95
CA THR A 166 38.19 9.70 55.50
C THR A 166 37.03 10.32 54.71
N LYS A 167 36.59 9.65 53.62
CA LYS A 167 35.53 10.09 52.72
C LYS A 167 34.16 9.77 53.30
N ALA A 168 33.22 10.70 53.14
CA ALA A 168 31.83 10.48 53.51
C ALA A 168 31.13 9.61 52.45
N ILE A 169 30.86 8.34 52.77
CA ILE A 169 30.16 7.43 51.87
C ILE A 169 28.66 7.67 51.97
N LEU A 170 28.02 8.12 50.88
CA LEU A 170 26.59 8.29 50.84
C LEU A 170 25.92 6.92 50.76
N LYS A 171 24.95 6.67 51.65
CA LYS A 171 24.15 5.44 51.60
C LYS A 171 23.28 5.50 50.33
N PRO A 172 23.28 4.47 49.48
CA PRO A 172 22.32 4.41 48.38
C PRO A 172 20.90 4.43 48.93
N LEU A 173 20.05 5.25 48.31
CA LEU A 173 18.60 5.21 48.50
C LEU A 173 18.04 3.97 47.82
N LEU A 174 18.44 3.74 46.56
CA LEU A 174 18.12 2.52 45.83
C LEU A 174 18.97 1.35 46.33
N ASP A 175 18.36 0.45 47.10
CA ASP A 175 18.99 -0.76 47.58
C ASP A 175 19.01 -1.89 46.52
N GLU A 176 19.58 -3.04 46.87
CA GLU A 176 19.69 -4.17 45.94
C GLU A 176 18.32 -4.72 45.50
N SER A 177 17.32 -4.68 46.38
CA SER A 177 15.96 -5.14 46.07
C SER A 177 15.29 -4.17 45.10
N GLU A 178 15.37 -2.86 45.37
CA GLU A 178 14.76 -1.85 44.52
C GLU A 178 15.41 -1.81 43.12
N VAL A 179 16.72 -2.00 43.03
CA VAL A 179 17.41 -2.17 41.74
C VAL A 179 16.94 -3.44 41.03
N ALA A 180 16.74 -4.54 41.76
CA ALA A 180 16.19 -5.77 41.19
C ALA A 180 14.76 -5.58 40.66
N ASP A 181 13.94 -4.80 41.36
CA ASP A 181 12.59 -4.45 40.93
C ASP A 181 12.60 -3.62 39.64
N SER A 182 13.46 -2.59 39.54
CA SER A 182 13.65 -1.82 38.29
C SER A 182 14.11 -2.69 37.11
N ILE A 183 14.96 -3.70 37.35
CA ILE A 183 15.37 -4.66 36.31
C ILE A 183 14.19 -5.56 35.93
N GLY A 184 13.37 -5.95 36.90
CA GLY A 184 12.11 -6.67 36.67
C GLY A 184 11.19 -5.87 35.76
N GLU A 185 10.96 -4.60 36.08
CA GLU A 185 10.13 -3.69 35.31
C GLU A 185 10.60 -3.54 33.86
N LEU A 186 11.92 -3.38 33.65
CA LEU A 186 12.52 -3.31 32.33
C LEU A 186 12.38 -4.63 31.56
N SER A 187 12.55 -5.75 32.26
CA SER A 187 12.39 -7.09 31.68
C SER A 187 10.94 -7.38 31.27
N ASP A 188 9.98 -6.92 32.06
CA ASP A 188 8.55 -7.03 31.79
C ASP A 188 8.14 -6.16 30.61
N LEU A 189 8.62 -4.91 30.52
CA LEU A 189 8.41 -4.04 29.36
C LEU A 189 8.91 -4.73 28.09
N ARG A 190 10.13 -5.25 28.13
CA ARG A 190 10.72 -5.95 27.00
C ARG A 190 9.93 -7.21 26.62
N LYS A 191 9.46 -7.97 27.61
CA LYS A 191 8.64 -9.17 27.37
C LYS A 191 7.31 -8.79 26.72
N MET A 192 6.64 -7.76 27.24
CA MET A 192 5.40 -7.24 26.68
C MET A 192 5.57 -6.85 25.21
N LEU A 193 6.62 -6.09 24.85
CA LEU A 193 6.89 -5.74 23.45
C LEU A 193 7.10 -6.97 22.55
N MET A 194 7.78 -8.01 23.05
CA MET A 194 7.94 -9.27 22.30
C MET A 194 6.62 -10.02 22.12
N ASP A 195 5.84 -10.15 23.20
CA ASP A 195 4.57 -10.86 23.19
C ASP A 195 3.57 -10.16 22.23
N GLU A 196 3.58 -8.83 22.20
CA GLU A 196 2.81 -8.00 21.28
C GLU A 196 3.23 -8.17 19.80
N ILE A 197 4.54 -8.15 19.50
CA ILE A 197 5.05 -8.44 18.15
C ILE A 197 4.59 -9.83 17.70
N GLN A 198 4.67 -10.81 18.59
CA GLN A 198 4.22 -12.18 18.31
C GLN A 198 2.71 -12.25 18.09
N ALA A 199 1.92 -11.52 18.88
CA ALA A 199 0.47 -11.45 18.73
C ALA A 199 0.07 -10.84 17.37
N LEU A 200 0.67 -9.70 16.99
CA LEU A 200 0.47 -9.10 15.67
C LEU A 200 0.82 -10.06 14.53
N GLY A 201 1.94 -10.78 14.65
CA GLY A 201 2.32 -11.82 13.69
C GLY A 201 1.33 -12.99 13.63
N GLY A 202 0.69 -13.33 14.76
CA GLY A 202 -0.40 -14.29 14.85
C GLY A 202 -1.65 -13.84 14.09
N VAL A 203 -2.08 -12.60 14.30
CA VAL A 203 -3.22 -11.98 13.60
C VAL A 203 -3.00 -11.97 12.09
N MET A 204 -1.81 -11.56 11.65
CA MET A 204 -1.46 -11.52 10.22
C MET A 204 -1.59 -12.91 9.55
N LYS A 205 -1.16 -13.96 10.26
CA LYS A 205 -1.30 -15.36 9.80
C LYS A 205 -2.76 -15.81 9.79
N LEU A 206 -3.53 -15.48 10.83
CA LEU A 206 -4.96 -15.79 10.90
C LEU A 206 -5.71 -15.16 9.73
N LEU A 207 -5.52 -13.86 9.53
CA LEU A 207 -6.13 -13.08 8.45
C LEU A 207 -5.78 -13.67 7.07
N SER A 208 -4.50 -13.93 6.81
CA SER A 208 -4.05 -14.54 5.56
C SER A 208 -4.68 -15.92 5.32
N LYS A 209 -4.81 -16.73 6.38
CA LYS A 209 -5.43 -18.06 6.31
C LYS A 209 -6.92 -17.96 5.97
N GLN A 210 -7.67 -17.15 6.70
CA GLN A 210 -9.11 -16.99 6.51
C GLN A 210 -9.43 -16.41 5.14
N THR A 211 -8.71 -15.37 4.69
CA THR A 211 -8.88 -14.81 3.34
C THR A 211 -8.62 -15.87 2.27
N LYS A 212 -7.56 -16.67 2.41
CA LYS A 212 -7.25 -17.74 1.45
C LYS A 212 -8.35 -18.81 1.38
N GLU A 213 -9.01 -19.12 2.51
CA GLU A 213 -10.14 -20.05 2.55
C GLU A 213 -11.35 -19.46 1.81
N GLN A 214 -11.67 -18.18 2.03
CA GLN A 214 -12.76 -17.49 1.34
C GLN A 214 -12.51 -17.33 -0.16
N VAL A 215 -11.30 -16.95 -0.56
CA VAL A 215 -10.90 -16.85 -1.98
C VAL A 215 -11.06 -18.20 -2.70
N LYS A 216 -10.66 -19.31 -2.05
CA LYS A 216 -10.84 -20.65 -2.63
C LYS A 216 -12.32 -21.02 -2.78
N ALA A 217 -13.15 -20.69 -1.78
CA ALA A 217 -14.59 -20.93 -1.83
C ALA A 217 -15.22 -20.14 -3.00
N LEU A 218 -14.88 -18.86 -3.11
CA LEU A 218 -15.31 -17.97 -4.19
C LEU A 218 -14.91 -18.50 -5.57
N GLN A 219 -13.65 -18.88 -5.76
CA GLN A 219 -13.18 -19.47 -7.02
C GLN A 219 -13.92 -20.76 -7.39
N LEU A 220 -14.31 -21.58 -6.39
CA LEU A 220 -15.10 -22.79 -6.64
C LEU A 220 -16.55 -22.43 -7.05
N GLU A 221 -17.15 -21.42 -6.43
CA GLU A 221 -18.46 -20.91 -6.82
C GLU A 221 -18.45 -20.34 -8.24
N MET A 222 -17.46 -19.52 -8.60
CA MET A 222 -17.28 -19.00 -9.96
C MET A 222 -17.24 -20.12 -11.00
N LYS A 223 -16.52 -21.22 -10.70
CA LYS A 223 -16.48 -22.40 -11.57
C LYS A 223 -17.84 -23.09 -11.68
N LYS A 224 -18.63 -23.16 -10.60
CA LYS A 224 -19.99 -23.72 -10.62
C LYS A 224 -20.92 -22.82 -11.44
N THR A 225 -20.90 -21.52 -11.19
CA THR A 225 -21.65 -20.51 -11.94
C THR A 225 -21.37 -20.63 -13.44
N ALA A 226 -20.09 -20.64 -13.84
CA ALA A 226 -19.69 -20.81 -15.24
C ALA A 226 -20.28 -22.10 -15.87
N LYS A 227 -20.19 -23.23 -15.18
CA LYS A 227 -20.77 -24.51 -15.66
C LYS A 227 -22.29 -24.45 -15.84
N VAL A 228 -23.02 -23.78 -14.94
CA VAL A 228 -24.48 -23.62 -15.05
C VAL A 228 -24.85 -22.82 -16.29
N TYR A 229 -24.17 -21.70 -16.54
CA TYR A 229 -24.40 -20.89 -17.74
C TYR A 229 -24.00 -21.64 -19.02
N ASP A 230 -22.87 -22.34 -19.03
CA ASP A 230 -22.44 -23.15 -20.17
C ASP A 230 -23.45 -24.25 -20.49
N GLN A 231 -24.03 -24.89 -19.47
CA GLN A 231 -25.07 -25.90 -19.66
C GLN A 231 -26.36 -25.28 -20.21
N LYS A 232 -26.77 -24.09 -19.74
CA LYS A 232 -27.91 -23.36 -20.29
C LYS A 232 -27.69 -23.01 -21.77
N LEU A 233 -26.51 -22.48 -22.11
CA LEU A 233 -26.14 -22.16 -23.48
C LEU A 233 -26.11 -23.41 -24.37
N ARG A 234 -25.54 -24.53 -23.91
CA ARG A 234 -25.55 -25.80 -24.64
C ARG A 234 -26.96 -26.30 -24.96
N LYS A 235 -27.93 -26.12 -24.06
CA LYS A 235 -29.34 -26.52 -24.28
C LYS A 235 -30.09 -25.56 -25.19
N LEU A 236 -29.80 -24.25 -25.11
CA LEU A 236 -30.53 -23.23 -25.84
C LEU A 236 -30.00 -23.01 -27.27
N LYS A 237 -28.68 -23.08 -27.45
CA LYS A 237 -28.02 -22.81 -28.73
C LYS A 237 -28.58 -23.63 -29.89
N PRO A 238 -28.79 -24.97 -29.78
CA PRO A 238 -29.39 -25.74 -30.88
C PRO A 238 -30.80 -25.29 -31.24
N LYS A 239 -31.62 -24.92 -30.24
CA LYS A 239 -33.00 -24.44 -30.46
C LYS A 239 -33.02 -23.11 -31.19
N VAL A 240 -32.14 -22.19 -30.81
CA VAL A 240 -32.00 -20.88 -31.45
C VAL A 240 -31.46 -21.03 -32.87
N MET A 241 -30.42 -21.86 -33.07
CA MET A 241 -29.88 -22.14 -34.42
C MET A 241 -30.94 -22.77 -35.33
N ALA A 242 -31.76 -23.69 -34.82
CA ALA A 242 -32.87 -24.24 -35.61
C ALA A 242 -33.91 -23.17 -35.99
N LYS A 243 -34.20 -22.21 -35.11
CA LYS A 243 -35.10 -21.08 -35.41
C LYS A 243 -34.48 -20.15 -36.46
N ILE A 244 -33.18 -19.87 -36.35
CA ILE A 244 -32.42 -19.08 -37.34
C ILE A 244 -32.45 -19.76 -38.70
N ASN A 245 -32.18 -21.07 -38.78
CA ASN A 245 -32.23 -21.83 -40.02
C ASN A 245 -33.61 -21.74 -40.68
N LYS A 246 -34.70 -21.88 -39.91
CA LYS A 246 -36.07 -21.71 -40.44
C LYS A 246 -36.35 -20.29 -40.97
N ILE A 247 -35.81 -19.27 -40.31
CA ILE A 247 -35.93 -17.88 -40.78
C ILE A 247 -35.16 -17.69 -42.09
N GLN A 248 -33.96 -18.27 -42.19
CA GLN A 248 -33.12 -18.24 -43.39
C GLN A 248 -33.74 -19.03 -44.55
N GLU A 249 -34.31 -20.20 -44.30
CA GLU A 249 -35.04 -20.99 -45.31
C GLU A 249 -36.21 -20.19 -45.88
N LYS A 250 -37.07 -19.62 -45.02
CA LYS A 250 -38.19 -18.77 -45.46
C LYS A 250 -37.73 -17.56 -46.26
N ARG A 251 -36.62 -16.93 -45.85
CA ARG A 251 -36.00 -15.82 -46.60
C ARG A 251 -35.58 -16.28 -48.00
N ASN A 252 -34.90 -17.42 -48.09
CA ASN A 252 -34.43 -17.95 -49.37
C ASN A 252 -35.61 -18.30 -50.28
N GLU A 253 -36.66 -18.93 -49.75
CA GLU A 253 -37.89 -19.20 -50.49
C GLU A 253 -38.56 -17.92 -51.01
N GLU A 254 -38.67 -16.87 -50.18
CA GLU A 254 -39.27 -15.60 -50.59
C GLU A 254 -38.46 -14.92 -51.69
N ILE A 255 -37.12 -14.93 -51.58
CA ILE A 255 -36.22 -14.46 -52.65
C ILE A 255 -36.44 -15.27 -53.93
N THR A 256 -36.48 -16.60 -53.85
CA THR A 256 -36.71 -17.46 -55.02
C THR A 256 -38.06 -17.15 -55.67
N ARG A 257 -39.13 -16.96 -54.90
CA ARG A 257 -40.46 -16.60 -55.43
C ARG A 257 -40.46 -15.24 -56.13
N VAL A 258 -39.81 -14.24 -55.54
CA VAL A 258 -39.66 -12.91 -56.15
C VAL A 258 -38.89 -13.02 -57.47
N VAL A 259 -37.72 -13.67 -57.45
CA VAL A 259 -36.90 -13.87 -58.65
C VAL A 259 -37.68 -14.59 -59.75
N GLN A 260 -38.37 -15.69 -59.43
CA GLN A 260 -39.16 -16.44 -60.41
C GLN A 260 -40.30 -15.61 -61.01
N ARG A 261 -40.96 -14.76 -60.22
CA ARG A 261 -42.04 -13.88 -60.70
C ARG A 261 -41.50 -12.88 -61.71
N TYR A 262 -40.39 -12.22 -61.39
CA TYR A 262 -39.75 -11.25 -62.28
C TYR A 262 -39.16 -11.92 -63.52
N ASP A 263 -38.55 -13.09 -63.39
CA ASP A 263 -38.01 -13.85 -64.54
C ASP A 263 -39.11 -14.28 -65.52
N ARG A 264 -40.32 -14.62 -65.03
CA ARG A 264 -41.47 -14.88 -65.90
C ARG A 264 -41.89 -13.62 -66.66
N LYS A 265 -41.92 -12.46 -66.00
CA LYS A 265 -42.27 -11.19 -66.64
C LYS A 265 -41.23 -10.75 -67.68
N LEU A 266 -39.94 -10.86 -67.34
CA LEU A 266 -38.84 -10.61 -68.27
C LEU A 266 -38.90 -11.54 -69.49
N ARG A 267 -39.13 -12.84 -69.30
CA ARG A 267 -39.30 -13.79 -70.42
C ARG A 267 -40.44 -13.40 -71.35
N ALA A 268 -41.58 -12.97 -70.81
CA ALA A 268 -42.73 -12.54 -71.61
C ALA A 268 -42.42 -11.27 -72.43
N LEU A 269 -41.78 -10.28 -71.81
CA LEU A 269 -41.36 -9.04 -72.48
C LEU A 269 -40.29 -9.32 -73.55
N HIS A 270 -39.31 -10.18 -73.28
CA HIS A 270 -38.33 -10.61 -74.29
C HIS A 270 -39.00 -11.32 -75.48
N GLN A 271 -40.02 -12.16 -75.24
CA GLN A 271 -40.77 -12.78 -76.33
C GLN A 271 -41.56 -11.75 -77.16
N GLN A 272 -42.15 -10.73 -76.54
CA GLN A 272 -42.82 -9.64 -77.24
C GLN A 272 -41.83 -8.81 -78.06
N ARG A 273 -40.67 -8.47 -77.49
CA ARG A 273 -39.56 -7.79 -78.18
C ARG A 273 -39.12 -8.54 -79.43
N ILE A 274 -38.86 -9.84 -79.30
CA ILE A 274 -38.46 -10.69 -80.43
C ILE A 274 -39.56 -10.73 -81.52
N ARG A 275 -40.85 -10.72 -81.14
CA ARG A 275 -41.96 -10.68 -82.11
C ARG A 275 -42.01 -9.33 -82.85
N ALA A 276 -41.87 -8.23 -82.13
CA ALA A 276 -41.85 -6.88 -82.72
C ALA A 276 -40.63 -6.70 -83.63
N GLU A 277 -39.43 -7.17 -83.23
CA GLU A 277 -38.22 -7.17 -84.06
C GLU A 277 -38.39 -8.00 -85.34
N ARG A 278 -38.96 -9.20 -85.25
CA ARG A 278 -39.24 -10.03 -86.45
C ARG A 278 -40.27 -9.39 -87.36
N ALA A 279 -41.25 -8.66 -86.82
CA ALA A 279 -42.24 -7.93 -87.61
C ALA A 279 -41.59 -6.72 -88.31
N LEU A 280 -40.69 -6.02 -87.61
CA LEU A 280 -39.90 -4.92 -88.15
C LEU A 280 -39.01 -5.40 -89.31
N GLU A 281 -38.25 -6.48 -89.09
CA GLU A 281 -37.38 -7.09 -90.10
C GLU A 281 -38.16 -7.52 -91.35
N ARG A 282 -39.32 -8.17 -91.18
CA ARG A 282 -40.21 -8.53 -92.29
C ARG A 282 -40.71 -7.32 -93.06
N HIS A 283 -41.14 -6.27 -92.37
CA HIS A 283 -41.60 -5.04 -93.01
C HIS A 283 -40.47 -4.29 -93.73
N SER A 284 -39.25 -4.34 -93.21
CA SER A 284 -38.06 -3.83 -93.91
C SER A 284 -37.76 -4.62 -95.18
N SER A 285 -37.78 -5.97 -95.13
CA SER A 285 -37.62 -6.81 -96.33
C SER A 285 -38.77 -6.64 -97.34
N ASP A 286 -40.00 -6.42 -96.87
CA ASP A 286 -41.15 -6.12 -97.74
C ASP A 286 -41.01 -4.74 -98.41
N ILE A 287 -40.43 -3.74 -97.73
CA ILE A 287 -40.09 -2.44 -98.33
C ILE A 287 -39.07 -2.63 -99.44
N GLU A 288 -37.97 -3.34 -99.19
CA GLU A 288 -36.94 -3.61 -100.19
C GLU A 288 -37.52 -4.31 -101.42
N ARG A 289 -38.40 -5.30 -101.20
CA ARG A 289 -39.09 -6.01 -102.30
C ARG A 289 -40.05 -5.09 -103.06
N ILE A 290 -40.90 -4.33 -102.36
CA ILE A 290 -41.87 -3.43 -103.00
C ILE A 290 -41.18 -2.28 -103.73
N GLU A 291 -40.05 -1.77 -103.22
CA GLU A 291 -39.25 -0.75 -103.91
C GLU A 291 -38.59 -1.30 -105.17
N ALA A 292 -38.12 -2.55 -105.16
CA ALA A 292 -37.67 -3.25 -106.36
C ALA A 292 -38.81 -3.46 -107.38
N ASP A 293 -39.99 -3.86 -106.92
CA ASP A 293 -41.18 -4.04 -107.78
C ASP A 293 -41.69 -2.71 -108.37
N ILE A 294 -41.62 -1.60 -107.62
CA ILE A 294 -41.92 -0.24 -108.10
C ILE A 294 -40.94 0.18 -109.19
N LYS A 295 -39.64 -0.14 -109.01
CA LYS A 295 -38.62 0.15 -110.02
C LYS A 295 -38.89 -0.59 -111.33
N VAL A 296 -39.29 -1.87 -111.25
CA VAL A 296 -39.71 -2.67 -112.40
C VAL A 296 -41.00 -2.15 -113.04
N ALA A 297 -42.00 -1.72 -112.25
CA ALA A 297 -43.24 -1.13 -112.77
C ALA A 297 -43.01 0.20 -113.51
N ARG A 298 -42.08 1.03 -113.01
CA ARG A 298 -41.60 2.25 -113.69
C ARG A 298 -40.89 1.97 -115.00
N GLU A 299 -40.04 0.94 -115.04
CA GLU A 299 -39.34 0.51 -116.25
C GLU A 299 -40.31 0.00 -117.34
N ASN A 300 -41.50 -0.49 -116.94
CA ASN A 300 -42.54 -1.03 -117.82
C ASN A 300 -43.69 -0.04 -118.14
N ASN A 301 -43.62 1.24 -117.72
CA ASN A 301 -44.68 2.26 -117.89
C ASN A 301 -46.07 1.87 -117.31
N ASP A 302 -46.11 1.03 -116.26
CA ASP A 302 -47.36 0.66 -115.59
C ASP A 302 -47.69 1.62 -114.43
N GLU A 303 -48.32 2.75 -114.78
CA GLU A 303 -48.69 3.80 -113.81
C GLU A 303 -49.71 3.32 -112.75
N ALA A 304 -50.59 2.37 -113.10
CA ALA A 304 -51.59 1.83 -112.19
C ALA A 304 -50.96 0.88 -111.15
N GLY A 305 -50.03 0.03 -111.58
CA GLY A 305 -49.21 -0.81 -110.71
C GLY A 305 -48.30 0.00 -109.79
N GLU A 306 -47.66 1.05 -110.31
CA GLU A 306 -46.82 1.97 -109.53
C GLU A 306 -47.60 2.67 -108.40
N PHE A 307 -48.81 3.18 -108.69
CA PHE A 307 -49.63 3.86 -107.68
C PHE A 307 -50.09 2.91 -106.57
N GLN A 308 -50.51 1.68 -106.91
CA GLN A 308 -50.91 0.69 -105.93
C GLN A 308 -49.75 0.20 -105.06
N LEU A 309 -48.58 -0.02 -105.65
CA LEU A 309 -47.37 -0.40 -104.91
C LEU A 309 -46.87 0.75 -104.03
N SER A 310 -46.90 1.99 -104.52
CA SER A 310 -46.58 3.18 -103.73
C SER A 310 -47.52 3.36 -102.54
N SER A 311 -48.83 3.12 -102.72
CA SER A 311 -49.80 3.16 -101.60
C SER A 311 -49.54 2.06 -100.56
N LYS A 312 -49.15 0.85 -100.99
CA LYS A 312 -48.77 -0.24 -100.07
C LYS A 312 -47.45 0.06 -99.35
N LEU A 313 -46.47 0.60 -100.06
CA LEU A 313 -45.18 1.04 -99.50
C LEU A 313 -45.40 2.08 -98.40
N ASP A 314 -46.26 3.06 -98.65
CA ASP A 314 -46.56 4.15 -97.71
C ASP A 314 -47.27 3.62 -96.44
N LYS A 315 -48.13 2.60 -96.58
CA LYS A 315 -48.76 1.90 -95.45
C LYS A 315 -47.76 1.11 -94.61
N ILE A 316 -46.74 0.50 -95.21
CA ILE A 316 -45.70 -0.26 -94.49
C ILE A 316 -44.69 0.70 -93.85
N LYS A 317 -44.26 1.75 -94.56
CA LYS A 317 -43.40 2.81 -94.03
C LYS A 317 -43.98 3.50 -92.79
N LYS A 318 -45.32 3.62 -92.70
CA LYS A 318 -46.00 4.14 -91.49
C LYS A 318 -46.01 3.16 -90.30
N LYS A 319 -45.86 1.85 -90.53
CA LYS A 319 -45.84 0.82 -89.48
C LYS A 319 -44.48 0.63 -88.82
N ILE A 320 -43.39 0.85 -89.56
CA ILE A 320 -42.01 0.78 -89.04
C ILE A 320 -41.79 1.67 -87.81
N PRO A 321 -42.07 2.99 -87.84
CA PRO A 321 -41.84 3.85 -86.67
C PRO A 321 -42.75 3.50 -85.49
N LEU A 322 -43.91 2.88 -85.74
CA LEU A 322 -44.79 2.35 -84.68
C LEU A 322 -44.16 1.13 -83.99
N LEU A 323 -43.59 0.21 -84.76
CA LEU A 323 -42.87 -0.97 -84.23
C LEU A 323 -41.57 -0.58 -83.52
N GLU A 324 -40.82 0.39 -84.05
CA GLU A 324 -39.63 0.93 -83.37
C GLU A 324 -39.98 1.59 -82.03
N LYS A 325 -41.09 2.33 -81.99
CA LYS A 325 -41.62 2.90 -80.75
C LYS A 325 -42.06 1.80 -79.77
N GLU A 326 -42.71 0.75 -80.26
CA GLU A 326 -43.10 -0.41 -79.44
C GLU A 326 -41.87 -1.14 -78.86
N ILE A 327 -40.83 -1.39 -79.65
CA ILE A 327 -39.57 -1.99 -79.18
C ILE A 327 -38.93 -1.10 -78.10
N LYS A 328 -38.87 0.22 -78.31
CA LYS A 328 -38.31 1.16 -77.33
C LYS A 328 -39.12 1.21 -76.03
N GLU A 329 -40.44 1.10 -76.12
CA GLU A 329 -41.31 0.98 -74.94
C GLU A 329 -41.09 -0.34 -74.20
N ILE A 330 -40.95 -1.46 -74.91
CA ILE A 330 -40.62 -2.77 -74.33
C ILE A 330 -39.23 -2.76 -73.67
N ASP A 331 -38.22 -2.16 -74.29
CA ASP A 331 -36.87 -2.04 -73.73
C ASP A 331 -36.88 -1.22 -72.43
N ARG A 332 -37.63 -0.11 -72.41
CA ARG A 332 -37.82 0.69 -71.20
C ARG A 332 -38.56 -0.10 -70.11
N GLU A 333 -39.55 -0.92 -70.48
CA GLU A 333 -40.25 -1.76 -69.52
C GLU A 333 -39.35 -2.90 -68.99
N LEU A 334 -38.48 -3.49 -69.82
CA LEU A 334 -37.48 -4.47 -69.39
C LEU A 334 -36.55 -3.88 -68.31
N GLU A 335 -35.98 -2.70 -68.55
CA GLU A 335 -35.10 -2.02 -67.59
C GLU A 335 -35.84 -1.72 -66.27
N ASN A 336 -37.06 -1.18 -66.36
CA ASN A 336 -37.89 -0.92 -65.17
C ASN A 336 -38.20 -2.20 -64.37
N VAL A 337 -38.50 -3.32 -65.05
CA VAL A 337 -38.79 -4.61 -64.41
C VAL A 337 -37.54 -5.18 -63.77
N GLU A 338 -36.37 -4.98 -64.36
CA GLU A 338 -35.08 -5.45 -63.85
C GLU A 338 -34.62 -4.64 -62.62
N ASP A 339 -34.82 -3.33 -62.62
CA ASP A 339 -34.55 -2.49 -61.45
C ASP A 339 -35.56 -2.74 -60.32
N ALA A 340 -36.84 -2.93 -60.65
CA ALA A 340 -37.84 -3.37 -59.67
C ALA A 340 -37.46 -4.73 -59.05
N LYS A 341 -36.97 -5.68 -59.84
CA LYS A 341 -36.44 -6.97 -59.35
C LYS A 341 -35.30 -6.76 -58.36
N LYS A 342 -34.32 -5.91 -58.67
CA LYS A 342 -33.19 -5.62 -57.75
C LYS A 342 -33.67 -5.02 -56.43
N ILE A 343 -34.60 -4.06 -56.49
CA ILE A 343 -35.16 -3.42 -55.30
C ILE A 343 -35.90 -4.43 -54.43
N ASP A 344 -36.79 -5.23 -55.01
CA ASP A 344 -37.63 -6.15 -54.26
C ASP A 344 -36.84 -7.35 -53.71
N VAL A 345 -35.83 -7.84 -54.43
CA VAL A 345 -34.86 -8.82 -53.89
C VAL A 345 -34.09 -8.23 -52.71
N SER A 346 -33.68 -6.97 -52.79
CA SER A 346 -32.97 -6.29 -51.70
C SER A 346 -33.86 -6.09 -50.47
N LYS A 347 -35.13 -5.70 -50.67
CA LYS A 347 -36.14 -5.63 -49.61
C LYS A 347 -36.39 -7.00 -48.96
N ALA A 348 -36.56 -8.06 -49.77
CA ALA A 348 -36.72 -9.43 -49.28
C ALA A 348 -35.50 -9.92 -48.48
N ARG A 349 -34.30 -9.46 -48.83
CA ARG A 349 -33.06 -9.74 -48.07
C ARG A 349 -32.99 -9.03 -46.73
N ALA A 350 -33.48 -7.79 -46.63
CA ALA A 350 -33.40 -6.98 -45.41
C ALA A 350 -34.49 -7.33 -44.38
N LYS A 351 -35.69 -7.71 -44.83
CA LYS A 351 -36.89 -7.93 -44.00
C LYS A 351 -36.74 -8.93 -42.83
N PRO A 352 -35.92 -9.99 -42.89
CA PRO A 352 -35.80 -10.96 -41.79
C PRO A 352 -34.80 -10.59 -40.69
N ASN A 353 -34.07 -9.47 -40.81
CA ASN A 353 -33.00 -9.14 -39.86
C ASN A 353 -33.51 -8.99 -38.42
N ASP A 354 -34.64 -8.30 -38.21
CA ASP A 354 -35.21 -8.11 -36.87
C ASP A 354 -35.60 -9.45 -36.21
N ARG A 355 -36.05 -10.42 -37.00
CA ARG A 355 -36.42 -11.76 -36.51
C ARG A 355 -35.20 -12.61 -36.19
N LEU A 356 -34.09 -12.40 -36.90
CA LEU A 356 -32.81 -13.04 -36.59
C LEU A 356 -32.27 -12.48 -35.27
N GLU A 357 -32.30 -11.15 -35.12
CA GLU A 357 -31.89 -10.47 -33.89
C GLU A 357 -32.72 -10.92 -32.70
N GLU A 358 -34.06 -10.97 -32.85
CA GLU A 358 -34.97 -11.44 -31.81
C GLU A 358 -34.73 -12.92 -31.45
N ALA A 359 -34.34 -13.76 -32.42
CA ALA A 359 -33.96 -15.14 -32.15
C ALA A 359 -32.63 -15.24 -31.38
N MET A 360 -31.66 -14.38 -31.68
CA MET A 360 -30.37 -14.33 -30.99
C MET A 360 -30.43 -13.67 -29.61
N LYS A 361 -31.40 -12.78 -29.37
CA LYS A 361 -31.58 -12.05 -28.10
C LYS A 361 -31.50 -12.95 -26.87
N CYS A 362 -32.17 -14.11 -26.89
CA CYS A 362 -32.15 -15.04 -25.76
C CYS A 362 -30.75 -15.63 -25.47
N LEU A 363 -29.88 -15.78 -26.49
CA LEU A 363 -28.49 -16.19 -26.27
C LEU A 363 -27.67 -15.05 -25.70
N HIS A 364 -27.80 -13.85 -26.27
CA HIS A 364 -27.11 -12.66 -25.80
C HIS A 364 -27.47 -12.31 -24.35
N ASP A 365 -28.74 -12.42 -23.96
CA ASP A 365 -29.16 -12.18 -22.57
C ASP A 365 -28.48 -13.15 -21.59
N ILE A 366 -28.31 -14.42 -21.95
CA ILE A 366 -27.63 -15.42 -21.11
C ILE A 366 -26.12 -15.18 -21.07
N GLU A 367 -25.50 -14.82 -22.20
CA GLU A 367 -24.08 -14.48 -22.28
C GLU A 367 -23.77 -13.22 -21.46
N ALA A 368 -24.58 -12.17 -21.60
CA ALA A 368 -24.48 -10.95 -20.82
C ALA A 368 -24.66 -11.22 -19.32
N ALA A 369 -25.65 -12.05 -18.94
CA ALA A 369 -25.84 -12.44 -17.55
C ALA A 369 -24.66 -13.24 -16.98
N LYS A 370 -24.07 -14.16 -17.78
CA LYS A 370 -22.85 -14.89 -17.41
C LYS A 370 -21.69 -13.93 -17.17
N GLU A 371 -21.46 -13.02 -18.11
CA GLU A 371 -20.36 -12.07 -18.03
C GLU A 371 -20.52 -11.10 -16.85
N ALA A 372 -21.71 -10.55 -16.65
CA ALA A 372 -22.02 -9.69 -15.51
C ALA A 372 -21.76 -10.42 -14.18
N ARG A 373 -22.23 -11.67 -14.06
CA ARG A 373 -22.05 -12.44 -12.83
C ARG A 373 -20.57 -12.76 -12.56
N THR A 374 -19.82 -13.18 -13.58
CA THR A 374 -18.38 -13.44 -13.45
C THR A 374 -17.62 -12.17 -13.07
N ARG A 375 -17.95 -11.02 -13.66
CA ARG A 375 -17.32 -9.74 -13.32
C ARG A 375 -17.58 -9.36 -11.87
N MET A 376 -18.81 -9.50 -11.38
CA MET A 376 -19.13 -9.21 -9.97
C MET A 376 -18.35 -10.12 -9.02
N GLU A 377 -18.29 -11.43 -9.29
CA GLU A 377 -17.55 -12.38 -8.46
C GLU A 377 -16.03 -12.12 -8.48
N GLN A 378 -15.49 -11.70 -9.63
CA GLN A 378 -14.09 -11.30 -9.78
C GLN A 378 -13.77 -10.01 -9.01
N GLN A 379 -14.63 -8.99 -9.10
CA GLN A 379 -14.46 -7.73 -8.36
C GLN A 379 -14.49 -7.97 -6.85
N GLU A 380 -15.35 -8.86 -6.36
CA GLU A 380 -15.38 -9.21 -4.94
C GLU A 380 -14.09 -9.92 -4.50
N LEU A 381 -13.54 -10.81 -5.34
CA LEU A 381 -12.27 -11.47 -5.08
C LEU A 381 -11.13 -10.44 -4.94
N GLU A 382 -11.02 -9.54 -5.92
CA GLU A 382 -10.00 -8.49 -5.94
C GLU A 382 -10.13 -7.56 -4.74
N SER A 383 -11.35 -7.12 -4.43
CA SER A 383 -11.63 -6.27 -3.26
C SER A 383 -11.23 -6.94 -1.95
N LEU A 384 -11.53 -8.24 -1.79
CA LEU A 384 -11.19 -8.98 -0.58
C LEU A 384 -9.66 -9.13 -0.41
N GLU A 385 -8.95 -9.43 -1.49
CA GLU A 385 -7.49 -9.55 -1.50
C GLU A 385 -6.81 -8.19 -1.24
N GLU A 386 -7.32 -7.12 -1.83
CA GLU A 386 -6.80 -5.76 -1.64
C GLU A 386 -6.98 -5.28 -0.20
N MET A 387 -8.19 -5.39 0.37
CA MET A 387 -8.45 -5.00 1.75
C MET A 387 -7.62 -5.82 2.73
N THR A 388 -7.51 -7.13 2.51
CA THR A 388 -6.66 -8.01 3.31
C THR A 388 -5.20 -7.55 3.27
N THR A 389 -4.68 -7.27 2.08
CA THR A 389 -3.30 -6.80 1.88
C THR A 389 -3.07 -5.45 2.55
N SER A 390 -4.04 -4.55 2.50
CA SER A 390 -3.99 -3.25 3.18
C SER A 390 -3.86 -3.41 4.70
N ILE A 391 -4.72 -4.24 5.31
CA ILE A 391 -4.66 -4.51 6.75
C ILE A 391 -3.33 -5.19 7.13
N ILE A 392 -2.84 -6.13 6.33
CA ILE A 392 -1.54 -6.78 6.56
C ILE A 392 -0.40 -5.74 6.57
N LYS A 393 -0.41 -4.78 5.65
CA LYS A 393 0.59 -3.69 5.63
C LYS A 393 0.52 -2.80 6.87
N GLN A 394 -0.67 -2.55 7.41
CA GLN A 394 -0.84 -1.81 8.66
C GLN A 394 -0.23 -2.58 9.83
N ILE A 395 -0.52 -3.88 9.94
CA ILE A 395 0.05 -4.76 10.97
C ILE A 395 1.59 -4.81 10.86
N ASP A 396 2.13 -4.96 9.66
CA ASP A 396 3.59 -4.95 9.42
C ASP A 396 4.25 -3.63 9.86
N THR A 397 3.57 -2.51 9.63
CA THR A 397 4.04 -1.20 10.09
C THR A 397 4.08 -1.14 11.63
N MET A 398 3.04 -1.63 12.31
CA MET A 398 3.03 -1.70 13.77
C MET A 398 4.13 -2.60 14.33
N ILE A 399 4.36 -3.76 13.71
CA ILE A 399 5.45 -4.68 14.09
C ILE A 399 6.79 -3.96 14.01
N LYS A 400 7.11 -3.26 12.91
CA LYS A 400 8.37 -2.53 12.74
C LYS A 400 8.58 -1.43 13.78
N THR A 401 7.54 -0.70 14.14
CA THR A 401 7.62 0.30 15.20
C THR A 401 7.91 -0.35 16.55
N LYS A 402 7.24 -1.47 16.87
CA LYS A 402 7.47 -2.24 18.10
C LYS A 402 8.85 -2.88 18.16
N GLU A 403 9.35 -3.40 17.05
CA GLU A 403 10.72 -3.92 16.92
C GLU A 403 11.75 -2.81 17.17
N THR A 404 11.48 -1.59 16.69
CA THR A 404 12.33 -0.42 16.96
C THR A 404 12.37 -0.10 18.44
N ALA A 405 11.22 -0.01 19.10
CA ALA A 405 11.13 0.21 20.56
C ALA A 405 11.82 -0.91 21.36
N LEU A 406 11.66 -2.16 20.94
CA LEU A 406 12.34 -3.31 21.54
C LEU A 406 13.87 -3.19 21.38
N ASN A 407 14.35 -2.79 20.21
CA ASN A 407 15.77 -2.56 19.95
C ASN A 407 16.33 -1.41 20.79
N GLU A 408 15.57 -0.33 20.98
CA GLU A 408 15.95 0.76 21.87
C GLU A 408 16.12 0.25 23.31
N VAL A 409 15.17 -0.53 23.82
CA VAL A 409 15.25 -1.17 25.15
C VAL A 409 16.46 -2.12 25.24
N ASP A 410 16.68 -2.96 24.24
CA ASP A 410 17.82 -3.89 24.18
C ASP A 410 19.18 -3.17 24.00
N SER A 411 19.15 -1.91 23.56
CA SER A 411 20.33 -1.07 23.42
C SER A 411 20.70 -0.32 24.70
N LEU A 412 19.89 -0.37 25.75
CA LEU A 412 20.17 0.32 27.01
C LEU A 412 21.42 -0.21 27.70
N GLY A 413 22.17 0.71 28.33
CA GLY A 413 23.42 0.41 29.01
C GLY A 413 24.64 0.28 28.09
N THR A 414 25.75 -0.19 28.65
CA THR A 414 27.07 -0.19 27.98
C THR A 414 27.42 -1.53 27.40
N ALA A 415 28.22 -1.51 26.33
CA ALA A 415 28.77 -2.71 25.72
C ALA A 415 29.84 -3.39 26.59
N GLU A 416 30.36 -2.71 27.63
CA GLU A 416 31.33 -3.30 28.54
C GLU A 416 30.66 -4.35 29.43
N ARG A 417 30.92 -5.63 29.13
CA ARG A 417 30.23 -6.75 29.78
C ARG A 417 30.77 -7.01 31.17
N ARG A 418 29.93 -6.86 32.18
CA ARG A 418 30.21 -7.34 33.54
C ARG A 418 29.50 -8.67 33.79
N ARG A 419 30.06 -9.48 34.70
CA ARG A 419 29.49 -10.77 35.13
C ARG A 419 28.82 -10.71 36.50
N LYS A 420 29.06 -9.65 37.28
CA LYS A 420 28.59 -9.48 38.66
C LYS A 420 28.10 -8.05 38.87
N TYR A 421 27.21 -7.91 39.85
CA TYR A 421 26.71 -6.64 40.33
C TYR A 421 27.85 -5.90 41.02
N ALA A 422 27.93 -4.59 40.82
CA ALA A 422 28.88 -3.75 41.51
C ALA A 422 28.23 -2.45 41.97
N LEU A 423 28.59 -2.03 43.18
CA LEU A 423 28.26 -0.71 43.71
C LEU A 423 29.52 0.15 43.65
N VAL A 424 29.48 1.16 42.79
CA VAL A 424 30.59 2.07 42.53
C VAL A 424 30.33 3.39 43.23
N TYR A 425 31.33 3.85 43.95
CA TYR A 425 31.28 5.08 44.71
C TYR A 425 32.10 6.16 44.01
N LEU A 426 31.40 7.12 43.41
CA LEU A 426 31.98 8.21 42.65
C LEU A 426 32.34 9.38 43.57
N SER A 427 33.64 9.64 43.75
CA SER A 427 34.10 10.70 44.65
C SER A 427 33.84 12.09 44.09
N SER A 428 33.23 12.96 44.89
CA SER A 428 32.94 14.37 44.57
C SER A 428 33.15 15.24 45.79
N TYR A 429 33.49 16.51 45.60
CA TYR A 429 33.61 17.44 46.72
C TYR A 429 32.35 18.29 46.84
N PHE A 430 31.84 18.39 48.07
CA PHE A 430 30.79 19.31 48.46
C PHE A 430 31.41 20.47 49.23
N VAL A 431 31.08 21.68 48.81
CA VAL A 431 31.49 22.91 49.47
C VAL A 431 30.26 23.62 50.00
N CYS A 432 30.25 23.89 51.30
CA CYS A 432 29.19 24.65 51.95
C CYS A 432 29.68 26.06 52.24
N TYR A 433 28.96 27.04 51.69
CA TYR A 433 29.09 28.44 52.04
C TYR A 433 27.94 28.82 52.97
N GLU A 434 28.22 29.60 54.01
CA GLU A 434 27.24 30.04 54.99
C GLU A 434 27.22 31.56 55.06
N THR A 435 26.01 32.12 55.06
CA THR A 435 25.71 33.53 55.33
C THR A 435 24.76 33.59 56.51
N ASP A 436 24.56 34.78 57.06
CA ASP A 436 23.52 35.01 58.09
C ASP A 436 22.12 34.57 57.62
N ASP A 437 21.85 34.65 56.30
CA ASP A 437 20.56 34.31 55.69
C ASP A 437 20.42 32.82 55.28
N GLY A 438 21.44 31.98 55.46
CA GLY A 438 21.38 30.55 55.10
C GLY A 438 22.63 29.95 54.45
N LYS A 439 22.48 28.76 53.86
CA LYS A 439 23.58 27.95 53.31
C LYS A 439 23.46 27.77 51.80
N ARG A 440 24.60 27.82 51.11
CA ARG A 440 24.73 27.54 49.67
C ARG A 440 25.73 26.41 49.47
N TYR A 441 25.32 25.40 48.70
CA TYR A 441 26.17 24.25 48.38
C TYR A 441 26.68 24.31 46.95
N VAL A 442 27.92 23.87 46.74
CA VAL A 442 28.51 23.67 45.41
C VAL A 442 29.12 22.29 45.35
N VAL A 443 28.82 21.57 44.26
CA VAL A 443 29.40 20.27 43.97
C VAL A 443 30.50 20.43 42.93
N TYR A 444 31.68 19.90 43.26
CA TYR A 444 32.74 19.69 42.30
C TYR A 444 32.74 18.22 41.87
N PRO A 445 32.46 17.94 40.59
CA PRO A 445 32.43 16.57 40.10
C PRO A 445 33.85 16.04 39.85
N PRO A 446 34.02 14.71 39.83
CA PRO A 446 35.29 14.09 39.49
C PRO A 446 35.83 14.57 38.13
N SER A 447 37.15 14.70 38.07
CA SER A 447 37.85 15.49 37.07
C SER A 447 39.17 14.86 36.59
N ARG A 448 39.41 14.87 35.26
CA ARG A 448 40.68 14.43 34.66
C ARG A 448 41.63 15.61 34.60
N VAL A 449 42.79 15.49 35.24
CA VAL A 449 43.78 16.58 35.38
C VAL A 449 44.94 16.38 34.42
N GLY A 450 45.05 17.24 33.41
CA GLY A 450 46.16 17.25 32.46
C GLY A 450 47.26 18.25 32.81
N SER A 451 48.20 18.45 31.87
CA SER A 451 49.33 19.39 32.02
C SER A 451 48.88 20.85 31.96
N MET A 452 47.81 21.11 31.21
CA MET A 452 47.17 22.41 31.02
C MET A 452 45.90 22.56 31.88
N GLY A 453 45.88 21.98 33.09
CA GLY A 453 44.72 22.03 33.99
C GLY A 453 43.67 20.91 33.79
N ILE A 454 42.44 21.14 34.24
CA ILE A 454 41.35 20.14 34.23
C ILE A 454 40.76 20.01 32.81
N LYS A 455 40.82 18.81 32.23
CA LYS A 455 40.45 18.55 30.83
C LYS A 455 39.04 17.99 30.64
N THR A 456 38.54 17.16 31.54
CA THR A 456 37.23 16.47 31.39
C THR A 456 36.56 16.31 32.73
N LYS A 457 35.25 16.53 32.79
CA LYS A 457 34.41 16.39 33.98
C LYS A 457 33.30 15.40 33.67
N LEU A 458 32.97 14.53 34.63
CA LEU A 458 31.71 13.77 34.63
C LEU A 458 30.54 14.74 34.85
N LYS A 459 30.07 15.38 33.77
CA LYS A 459 29.06 16.45 33.82
C LYS A 459 27.62 15.93 33.90
N GLY A 460 27.39 14.65 33.66
CA GLY A 460 26.07 14.11 33.33
C GLY A 460 25.08 13.90 34.48
N VAL A 461 25.53 13.85 35.75
CA VAL A 461 24.65 13.58 36.92
C VAL A 461 24.60 14.76 37.91
N PHE A 462 25.67 15.57 38.01
CA PHE A 462 25.80 16.58 39.07
C PHE A 462 25.38 18.01 38.70
N GLY A 463 24.76 18.22 37.54
CA GLY A 463 24.46 19.56 37.04
C GLY A 463 25.73 20.36 36.69
N ALA A 464 25.61 21.32 35.79
CA ALA A 464 26.76 21.99 35.18
C ALA A 464 27.49 22.97 36.13
N GLY A 465 28.39 22.46 36.98
CA GLY A 465 29.43 23.27 37.60
C GLY A 465 30.54 23.61 36.58
N LYS A 466 30.39 24.74 35.85
CA LYS A 466 31.46 25.27 35.00
C LYS A 466 32.72 25.51 35.84
N MET A 467 33.76 24.68 35.70
CA MET A 467 35.13 25.16 35.95
C MET A 467 35.65 25.55 34.58
N LYS A 468 36.06 26.82 34.43
CA LYS A 468 36.91 27.21 33.31
C LYS A 468 38.29 26.60 33.54
N SER A 469 38.91 26.16 32.45
CA SER A 469 40.30 25.69 32.41
C SER A 469 41.25 26.73 33.05
N PHE A 470 42.35 26.23 33.61
CA PHE A 470 43.49 27.04 34.00
C PHE A 470 44.44 27.18 32.83
#